data_AF-R8X764-F1
#
_entry.id   AF-R8X764-F1
#
_cell.length_a   1.000
_cell.length_b   1.000
_cell.length_c   1.000
_cell.angle_alpha   90.00
_cell.angle_beta   90.00
_cell.angle_gamma   90.00
#
_symmetry.space_group_name_H-M   'P 1'
#
loop_
_entity.id
_entity.type
_entity.pdbx_description
1 polymer ?
#
loop_
_entity_poly.entity_id
_entity_poly.type
_entity_poly.pdbx_seq_one_letter_code
_entity_poly.pdbx_strand_id
1 'polypeptide(L)'
;MSVISSAIFPEHILTQLQQSADAAVRKLKSFIYLHRNSSWYVNGSGNYAVRAHISSVKDQGVYVFLTVRTGCHRAEYVFHRLPVSFPAGITGRRNAYRHACRQAQHLAHLRYRFLSGGHSHD
;
A
#
# COMPACT_ATOMS: atom_id res chain seq x y z
N MET A 1 29.06 42.11 13.88
CA MET A 1 27.71 42.10 14.48
C MET A 1 26.78 41.34 13.52
N SER A 2 26.45 40.07 13.78
CA SER A 2 25.44 39.37 12.97
C SER A 2 24.05 39.65 13.53
N VAL A 3 23.23 40.39 12.78
CA VAL A 3 21.83 40.63 13.13
C VAL A 3 21.08 39.32 12.84
N ILE A 4 20.74 38.56 13.88
CA ILE A 4 19.80 37.46 13.75
C ILE A 4 18.42 38.10 13.58
N SER A 5 17.97 38.19 12.34
CA SER A 5 16.62 38.62 12.01
C SER A 5 15.66 37.48 12.37
N SER A 6 14.86 37.67 13.42
CA SER A 6 13.78 36.73 13.75
C SER A 6 12.67 36.87 12.70
N ALA A 7 12.58 35.92 11.78
CA ALA A 7 11.47 35.84 10.84
C ALA A 7 10.19 35.47 11.62
N ILE A 8 9.30 36.45 11.82
CA ILE A 8 7.96 36.21 12.36
C ILE A 8 7.11 35.72 11.19
N PHE A 9 6.80 34.43 11.18
CA PHE A 9 5.93 33.85 10.17
C PHE A 9 4.47 34.15 10.52
N PRO A 10 3.65 34.57 9.53
CA PRO A 10 2.21 34.67 9.70
C PRO A 10 1.59 33.35 10.17
N GLU A 11 0.63 33.42 11.09
CA GLU A 11 -0.07 32.25 11.66
C GLU A 11 -0.69 31.30 10.61
N HIS A 12 -1.16 31.85 9.48
CA HIS A 12 -1.70 31.02 8.39
C HIS A 12 -0.64 30.14 7.71
N ILE A 13 0.62 30.57 7.66
CA ILE A 13 1.73 29.77 7.13
C ILE A 13 2.10 28.67 8.14
N LEU A 14 2.15 29.01 9.43
CA LEU A 14 2.45 28.05 10.49
C LEU A 14 1.39 26.95 10.56
N THR A 15 0.10 27.32 10.47
CA THR A 15 -1.01 26.35 10.43
C THR A 15 -1.00 25.48 9.18
N GLN A 16 -0.72 26.03 7.99
CA GLN A 16 -0.56 25.21 6.78
C GLN A 16 0.61 24.23 6.88
N LEU A 17 1.76 24.69 7.39
CA LEU A 17 2.92 23.84 7.61
C LEU A 17 2.59 22.73 8.61
N GLN A 18 1.92 23.05 9.71
CA GLN A 18 1.48 22.08 10.71
C GLN A 18 0.54 21.02 10.11
N GLN A 19 -0.46 21.44 9.32
CA GLN A 19 -1.37 20.52 8.64
C GLN A 19 -0.65 19.62 7.64
N SER A 20 0.31 20.17 6.89
CA SER A 20 1.12 19.40 5.95
C SER A 20 2.02 18.37 6.65
N ALA A 21 2.62 18.76 7.79
CA ALA A 21 3.44 17.90 8.62
C ALA A 21 2.59 16.78 9.23
N ASP A 22 1.39 17.09 9.74
CA ASP A 22 0.47 16.09 10.28
C ASP A 22 0.00 15.08 9.22
N ALA A 23 -0.26 15.54 8.00
CA ALA A 23 -0.60 14.67 6.88
C ALA A 23 0.57 13.75 6.51
N ALA A 24 1.79 14.29 6.47
CA ALA A 24 3.00 13.51 6.22
C ALA A 24 3.25 12.47 7.34
N VAL A 25 3.07 12.85 8.61
CA VAL A 25 3.20 11.95 9.76
C VAL A 25 2.15 10.85 9.73
N ARG A 26 0.88 11.16 9.39
CA ARG A 26 -0.16 10.13 9.21
C ARG A 26 0.21 9.15 8.09
N LYS A 27 0.71 9.65 6.97
CA LYS A 27 1.18 8.84 5.84
C LYS A 27 2.37 7.96 6.23
N LEU A 28 3.30 8.49 7.03
CA LEU A 28 4.46 7.75 7.50
C LEU A 28 4.06 6.68 8.53
N LYS A 29 3.18 7.00 9.48
CA LYS A 29 2.66 6.03 10.46
C LYS A 29 1.87 4.91 9.77
N SER A 30 1.03 5.22 8.79
CA SER A 30 0.30 4.20 8.03
C SER A 30 1.24 3.33 7.18
N PHE A 31 2.30 3.92 6.62
CA PHE A 31 3.36 3.19 5.92
C PHE A 31 4.12 2.25 6.86
N ILE A 32 4.59 2.74 8.02
CA ILE A 32 5.33 1.94 9.01
C ILE A 32 4.45 0.84 9.59
N TYR A 33 3.19 1.12 9.93
CA TYR A 33 2.26 0.11 10.44
C TYR A 33 2.02 -1.01 9.43
N LEU A 34 1.97 -0.67 8.13
CA LEU A 34 1.96 -1.68 7.08
C LEU A 34 3.28 -2.46 7.00
N HIS A 35 4.42 -1.79 7.06
CA HIS A 35 5.69 -2.47 6.84
C HIS A 35 6.08 -3.42 7.98
N ARG A 36 5.70 -3.10 9.23
CA ARG A 36 6.23 -3.78 10.41
C ARG A 36 5.45 -5.04 10.83
N ASN A 37 4.18 -5.18 10.44
CA ASN A 37 3.30 -6.23 10.98
C ASN A 37 2.43 -6.94 9.93
N SER A 38 2.72 -6.77 8.65
CA SER A 38 1.70 -7.01 7.66
C SER A 38 2.23 -7.87 6.50
N SER A 39 1.54 -8.98 6.22
CA SER A 39 1.72 -9.82 5.04
C SER A 39 1.33 -9.12 3.72
N TRP A 40 1.49 -7.79 3.66
CA TRP A 40 1.23 -6.97 2.48
C TRP A 40 2.52 -6.71 1.72
N TYR A 41 2.46 -6.90 0.40
CA TYR A 41 3.45 -6.43 -0.55
C TYR A 41 3.06 -5.02 -0.98
N VAL A 42 3.94 -4.04 -0.75
CA VAL A 42 3.70 -2.63 -1.09
C VAL A 42 4.46 -2.23 -2.34
N ASN A 43 3.90 -1.29 -3.10
CA ASN A 43 4.66 -0.60 -4.13
C ASN A 43 5.58 0.46 -3.51
N GLY A 44 6.56 0.96 -4.27
CA GLY A 44 7.54 1.93 -3.77
C GLY A 44 6.95 3.25 -3.25
N SER A 45 5.73 3.63 -3.67
CA SER A 45 5.05 4.82 -3.17
C SER A 45 4.18 4.58 -1.92
N GLY A 46 3.98 3.33 -1.51
CA GLY A 46 3.13 2.95 -0.37
C GLY A 46 1.61 3.10 -0.59
N ASN A 47 1.20 3.69 -1.71
CA ASN A 47 -0.20 3.97 -2.06
C ASN A 47 -0.94 2.74 -2.62
N TYR A 48 -0.20 1.70 -2.97
CA TYR A 48 -0.74 0.43 -3.45
C TYR A 48 -0.13 -0.71 -2.64
N ALA A 49 -0.99 -1.58 -2.12
CA ALA A 49 -0.55 -2.76 -1.38
C ALA A 49 -1.41 -3.97 -1.75
N VAL A 50 -0.82 -5.16 -1.77
CA VAL A 50 -1.54 -6.42 -2.03
C VAL A 50 -1.15 -7.46 -0.99
N ARG A 51 -2.13 -8.19 -0.46
CA ARG A 51 -1.92 -9.29 0.48
C ARG A 51 -2.64 -10.54 -0.01
N ALA A 52 -1.99 -11.70 0.10
CA ALA A 52 -2.63 -12.99 -0.13
C ALA A 52 -3.37 -13.46 1.13
N HIS A 53 -4.58 -13.98 0.95
CA HIS A 53 -5.38 -14.61 1.99
C HIS A 53 -5.81 -16.00 1.55
N ILE A 54 -5.70 -16.95 2.48
CA ILE A 54 -6.13 -18.33 2.28
C ILE A 54 -7.28 -18.63 3.23
N SER A 55 -8.44 -18.96 2.67
CA SER A 55 -9.55 -19.54 3.39
C SER A 55 -9.62 -21.02 3.03
N SER A 56 -9.87 -21.88 4.01
CA SER A 56 -10.21 -23.27 3.75
C SER A 56 -11.60 -23.48 4.33
N VAL A 57 -12.57 -23.73 3.45
CA VAL A 57 -13.90 -24.13 3.87
C VAL A 57 -13.89 -25.66 3.88
N LYS A 58 -14.38 -26.28 4.97
CA LYS A 58 -14.55 -27.74 5.00
C LYS A 58 -15.37 -28.13 3.77
N ASP A 59 -14.94 -29.18 3.07
CA ASP A 59 -15.63 -29.77 1.91
C ASP A 59 -15.60 -29.00 0.58
N GLN A 60 -15.16 -27.73 0.55
CA GLN A 60 -15.03 -26.94 -0.71
C GLN A 60 -13.58 -26.70 -1.15
N GLY A 61 -12.61 -27.25 -0.42
CA GLY A 61 -11.19 -27.13 -0.74
C GLY A 61 -10.55 -25.81 -0.31
N VAL A 62 -9.45 -25.45 -0.97
CA VAL A 62 -8.64 -24.28 -0.63
C VAL A 62 -9.07 -23.10 -1.50
N TYR A 63 -9.60 -22.05 -0.88
CA TYR A 63 -9.94 -20.80 -1.56
C TYR A 63 -8.90 -19.73 -1.25
N VAL A 64 -8.35 -19.12 -2.29
CA VAL A 64 -7.32 -18.07 -2.12
C VAL A 64 -7.76 -16.84 -2.86
N PHE A 65 -7.67 -15.71 -2.17
CA PHE A 65 -7.97 -14.40 -2.73
C PHE A 65 -6.88 -13.42 -2.33
N LEU A 66 -6.68 -12.41 -3.17
CA LEU A 66 -5.83 -11.27 -2.89
C LEU A 66 -6.71 -10.14 -2.38
N THR A 67 -6.31 -9.53 -1.28
CA THR A 67 -6.84 -8.23 -0.88
C THR A 67 -5.91 -7.18 -1.45
N VAL A 68 -6.45 -6.32 -2.31
CA VAL A 68 -5.76 -5.16 -2.85
C VAL A 68 -6.22 -3.94 -2.05
N ARG A 69 -5.26 -3.12 -1.65
CA ARG A 69 -5.48 -1.83 -1.02
C ARG A 69 -4.97 -0.76 -1.96
N THR A 70 -5.83 0.16 -2.33
CA THR A 70 -5.52 1.31 -3.18
C THR A 70 -5.86 2.61 -2.45
N GLY A 71 -5.02 3.62 -2.55
CA GLY A 71 -5.34 4.94 -2.02
C GLY A 71 -4.33 6.03 -2.37
N CYS A 72 -4.82 7.08 -3.03
CA CYS A 72 -4.22 8.41 -3.12
C CYS A 72 -5.33 9.49 -3.26
N HIS A 73 -6.51 9.27 -2.65
CA HIS A 73 -7.62 10.23 -2.72
C HIS A 73 -8.20 10.41 -1.30
N ARG A 74 -8.18 11.65 -0.79
CA ARG A 74 -8.71 12.06 0.54
C ARG A 74 -8.20 11.30 1.78
N ALA A 75 -7.03 10.68 1.71
CA ALA A 75 -6.41 9.92 2.81
C ALA A 75 -7.18 8.66 3.28
N GLU A 76 -8.13 8.17 2.49
CA GLU A 76 -8.85 6.93 2.75
C GLU A 76 -8.30 5.77 1.91
N TYR A 77 -8.31 4.57 2.49
CA TYR A 77 -7.92 3.34 1.81
C TYR A 77 -9.15 2.62 1.28
N VAL A 78 -9.12 2.27 0.00
CA VAL A 78 -10.12 1.40 -0.63
C VAL A 78 -9.58 -0.02 -0.70
N PHE A 79 -10.41 -0.99 -0.35
CA PHE A 79 -10.06 -2.41 -0.33
C PHE A 79 -10.88 -3.18 -1.38
N HIS A 80 -10.19 -3.98 -2.18
CA HIS A 80 -10.80 -4.86 -3.19
C HIS A 80 -10.34 -6.29 -2.96
N ARG A 81 -11.22 -7.27 -3.22
CA ARG A 81 -10.87 -8.70 -3.18
C ARG A 81 -10.85 -9.25 -4.59
N LEU A 82 -9.76 -9.95 -4.93
CA LEU A 82 -9.56 -10.59 -6.23
C LEU A 82 -9.38 -12.10 -6.00
N PRO A 83 -10.21 -12.96 -6.62
CA PRO A 83 -9.98 -14.40 -6.55
C PRO A 83 -8.68 -14.77 -7.28
N VAL A 84 -7.94 -15.76 -6.77
CA VAL A 84 -6.75 -16.30 -7.42
C VAL A 84 -7.12 -17.59 -8.13
N SER A 85 -7.01 -17.58 -9.45
CA SER A 85 -7.07 -18.81 -10.26
C SER A 85 -5.72 -19.54 -10.18
N PHE A 86 -5.78 -20.86 -10.07
CA PHE A 86 -4.60 -21.72 -9.98
C PHE A 86 -4.43 -22.53 -11.26
N PRO A 87 -3.21 -22.61 -11.82
CA PRO A 87 -2.93 -23.54 -12.90
C PRO A 87 -3.09 -24.98 -12.42
N ALA A 88 -3.54 -25.86 -13.33
CA ALA A 88 -3.66 -27.29 -13.08
C ALA A 88 -2.30 -27.84 -12.62
N GLY A 89 -2.25 -28.40 -11.40
CA GLY A 89 -1.02 -28.92 -10.79
C GLY A 89 -0.61 -28.25 -9.48
N ILE A 90 -1.14 -27.06 -9.15
CA ILE A 90 -0.96 -26.49 -7.81
C ILE A 90 -1.94 -27.13 -6.84
N THR A 91 -1.48 -28.17 -6.13
CA THR A 91 -2.26 -28.84 -5.11
C THR A 91 -1.73 -28.51 -3.71
N GLY A 92 -2.65 -28.49 -2.74
CA GLY A 92 -2.35 -28.27 -1.33
C GLY A 92 -2.27 -26.81 -0.90
N ARG A 93 -2.72 -26.57 0.34
CA ARG A 93 -2.85 -25.25 0.99
C ARG A 93 -1.56 -24.43 0.93
N ARG A 94 -0.42 -25.05 1.23
CA ARG A 94 0.88 -24.36 1.31
C ARG A 94 1.35 -23.85 -0.05
N ASN A 95 1.16 -24.63 -1.10
CA ASN A 95 1.59 -24.27 -2.45
C ASN A 95 0.66 -23.21 -3.06
N ALA A 96 -0.65 -23.34 -2.85
CA ALA A 96 -1.63 -22.34 -3.24
C ALA A 96 -1.33 -20.97 -2.59
N TYR A 97 -1.01 -20.96 -1.28
CA TYR A 97 -0.62 -19.73 -0.59
C TYR A 97 0.68 -19.12 -1.15
N ARG A 98 1.72 -19.92 -1.36
CA ARG A 98 2.99 -19.44 -1.95
C ARG A 98 2.79 -18.86 -3.34
N HIS A 99 1.95 -19.49 -4.16
CA HIS A 99 1.62 -18.99 -5.50
C HIS A 99 0.90 -17.63 -5.43
N ALA A 100 -0.10 -17.51 -4.55
CA ALA A 100 -0.80 -16.24 -4.35
C ALA A 100 0.11 -15.15 -3.77
N CYS A 101 1.05 -15.49 -2.88
CA CYS A 101 2.09 -14.56 -2.42
C CYS A 101 2.93 -14.02 -3.57
N ARG A 102 3.37 -14.90 -4.51
CA ARG A 102 4.11 -14.47 -5.70
C ARG A 102 3.27 -13.56 -6.60
N GLN A 103 1.99 -13.89 -6.82
CA GLN A 103 1.09 -13.03 -7.57
C GLN A 103 0.87 -11.67 -6.89
N ALA A 104 0.68 -11.64 -5.57
CA ALA A 104 0.52 -10.42 -4.80
C ALA A 104 1.76 -9.52 -4.90
N GLN A 105 2.96 -10.11 -4.75
CA GLN A 105 4.22 -9.40 -4.92
C GLN A 105 4.37 -8.85 -6.34
N HIS A 106 4.06 -9.66 -7.36
CA HIS A 106 4.12 -9.23 -8.75
C HIS A 106 3.15 -8.09 -9.05
N LEU A 107 1.91 -8.16 -8.57
CA LEU A 107 0.91 -7.10 -8.74
C LEU A 107 1.33 -5.79 -8.06
N ALA A 108 1.86 -5.87 -6.84
CA ALA A 108 2.41 -4.72 -6.14
C ALA A 108 3.57 -4.06 -6.92
N HIS A 109 4.43 -4.87 -7.53
CA HIS A 109 5.58 -4.39 -8.31
C HIS A 109 5.20 -3.89 -9.73
N LEU A 110 4.24 -4.51 -10.41
CA LEU A 110 3.78 -4.03 -11.71
C LEU A 110 3.12 -2.66 -11.60
N ARG A 111 2.24 -2.45 -10.60
CA ARG A 111 1.63 -1.14 -10.37
C ARG A 111 2.62 -0.08 -9.91
N TYR A 112 3.77 -0.48 -9.34
CA TYR A 112 4.89 0.45 -9.15
C TYR A 112 5.39 1.01 -10.50
N ARG A 113 5.67 0.14 -11.48
CA ARG A 113 6.22 0.56 -12.79
C ARG A 113 5.32 1.54 -13.57
N PHE A 114 4.00 1.40 -13.48
CA PHE A 114 3.06 2.29 -14.19
C PHE A 114 2.76 3.60 -13.45
N LEU A 115 2.97 3.66 -12.13
CA LEU A 115 2.79 4.89 -11.35
C LEU A 115 4.08 5.73 -11.27
N SER A 116 5.25 5.11 -11.46
CA SER A 116 6.53 5.82 -11.53
C SER A 116 6.78 6.54 -12.86
N GLY A 117 5.87 6.45 -13.84
CA GLY A 117 5.93 7.17 -15.13
C GLY A 117 5.10 8.46 -15.19
N GLY A 118 4.39 8.82 -14.11
CA GLY A 118 3.57 10.04 -14.05
C GLY A 118 4.36 11.28 -13.65
N HIS A 119 5.28 11.71 -14.50
CA HIS A 119 5.68 13.11 -14.67
C HIS A 119 5.51 13.44 -16.14
N SER A 120 4.26 13.52 -16.58
CA SER A 120 3.91 14.33 -17.74
C SER A 120 3.28 15.59 -17.18
N HIS A 121 4.11 16.64 -17.09
CA HIS A 121 3.63 18.01 -17.12
C HIS A 121 2.81 18.16 -18.41
N ASP A 122 1.53 18.45 -18.25
CA ASP A 122 0.73 19.25 -19.19
C ASP A 122 -0.08 20.24 -18.34
#